data_AF-A0A7C6CCC6-F1
#
_entry.id   AF-A0A7C6CCC6-F1
#
_cell.length_a   1.000
_cell.length_b   1.000
_cell.length_c   1.000
_cell.angle_alpha   90.00
_cell.angle_beta   90.00
_cell.angle_gamma   90.00
#
_symmetry.space_group_name_H-M   'P 1'
#
loop_
_entity.id
_entity.type
_entity.pdbx_description
1 polymer ?
#
loop_
_entity_poly.entity_id
_entity_poly.type
_entity_poly.pdbx_seq_one_letter_code
_entity_poly.pdbx_strand_id
1 'polypeptide(L)' 'MLLFLIVFLIYPFGVNVYNSFFKYKIVLDRNPIYIGLGNYQELILRRQFKGAIKNTFVLMFFVVLFQVGFALILALLVS' A
#
# COMPACT_ATOMS: atom_id res chain seq x y z
N MET A 1 15.84 2.27 21.33
CA MET A 1 15.53 2.93 20.05
C MET A 1 14.76 2.03 19.09
N LEU A 2 15.24 0.80 18.79
CA LEU A 2 14.54 -0.14 17.91
C LEU A 2 13.13 -0.55 18.40
N LEU A 3 12.99 -0.88 19.69
CA LEU A 3 11.69 -1.20 20.30
C LEU A 3 10.67 -0.06 20.15
N PHE A 4 11.12 1.18 20.36
CA PHE A 4 10.28 2.37 20.20
C PHE A 4 9.79 2.50 18.76
N LEU A 5 10.67 2.34 17.76
CA LEU A 5 10.29 2.36 16.35
C LEU A 5 9.29 1.26 16.00
N ILE A 6 9.52 0.03 16.45
CA ILE A 6 8.61 -1.10 16.18
C ILE A 6 7.23 -0.82 16.75
N VAL A 7 7.15 -0.39 18.02
CA VAL A 7 5.86 -0.05 18.64
C VAL A 7 5.19 1.08 17.87
N PHE A 8 5.92 2.15 17.53
CA PHE A 8 5.33 3.33 16.90
C PHE A 8 4.94 3.13 15.43
N LEU A 9 5.58 2.21 14.70
CA LEU A 9 5.23 1.91 13.30
C LEU A 9 4.22 0.76 13.19
N ILE A 10 4.46 -0.34 13.90
CA ILE A 10 3.67 -1.56 13.74
C ILE A 10 2.31 -1.43 14.44
N TYR A 11 2.24 -0.74 15.58
CA TYR A 11 0.96 -0.51 16.27
C TYR A 11 -0.07 0.22 15.38
N PRO A 12 0.20 1.42 14.83
CA PRO A 12 -0.77 2.09 13.98
C PRO A 12 -1.05 1.31 12.70
N PHE A 13 -0.08 0.57 12.15
CA PHE A 13 -0.31 -0.29 11.00
C PHE A 13 -1.32 -1.41 11.33
N GLY A 14 -1.15 -2.09 12.45
CA GLY A 14 -2.08 -3.11 12.93
C GLY A 14 -3.48 -2.56 13.18
N VAL A 15 -3.59 -1.38 13.79
CA VAL A 15 -4.87 -0.68 13.97
C VAL A 15 -5.53 -0.34 12.62
N ASN A 16 -4.77 0.12 11.63
CA ASN A 16 -5.32 0.37 10.28
C ASN A 16 -5.83 -0.92 9.62
N VAL A 17 -5.08 -2.02 9.74
CA VAL A 17 -5.52 -3.32 9.21
C VAL A 17 -6.79 -3.78 9.92
N TYR A 18 -6.85 -3.72 11.25
CA TYR A 18 -8.05 -4.05 12.02
C TYR A 18 -9.25 -3.17 11.61
N ASN A 19 -9.04 -1.86 11.49
CA ASN A 19 -10.09 -0.92 11.10
C ASN A 19 -10.62 -1.21 9.68
N SER A 20 -9.79 -1.71 8.77
CA SER A 20 -10.22 -2.01 7.41
C SER A 20 -11.32 -3.10 7.32
N PHE A 21 -11.51 -3.90 8.36
CA PHE A 21 -12.60 -4.88 8.45
C PHE A 21 -13.95 -4.28 8.87
N PHE A 22 -13.97 -2.99 9.21
CA PHE A 22 -15.16 -2.27 9.64
C PHE A 22 -15.58 -1.23 8.60
N LYS A 23 -16.88 -0.98 8.53
CA LYS A 23 -17.47 0.10 7.72
C LYS A 23 -17.69 1.31 8.61
N TYR A 24 -16.94 2.38 8.30
CA TYR A 24 -17.05 3.67 8.96
C TYR A 24 -17.94 4.59 8.13
N LYS A 25 -18.89 5.29 8.77
CA LYS A 25 -19.65 6.37 8.09
C LYS A 25 -18.89 7.69 8.11
N ILE A 26 -18.12 7.92 9.17
CA ILE A 26 -17.28 9.10 9.41
C ILE A 26 -15.98 8.66 10.09
N VAL A 27 -14.92 9.46 10.01
CA VAL A 27 -13.59 9.11 10.54
C VAL A 27 -13.61 8.80 12.05
N LEU A 28 -14.47 9.49 12.80
CA LEU A 28 -14.65 9.33 14.25
C LEU A 28 -15.93 8.56 14.59
N ASP A 29 -16.31 7.59 13.75
CA ASP A 29 -17.47 6.74 14.01
C ASP A 29 -17.27 5.97 15.33
N ARG A 30 -18.14 6.22 16.31
CA ARG A 30 -18.04 5.59 17.64
C ARG A 30 -18.50 4.13 17.60
N ASN A 31 -19.31 3.74 16.62
CA ASN A 31 -19.88 2.40 16.49
C ASN A 31 -19.76 1.89 15.05
N PRO A 32 -18.54 1.67 14.53
CA PRO A 32 -18.34 1.18 13.18
C PRO A 32 -18.84 -0.26 13.05
N ILE A 33 -19.39 -0.60 11.88
CA ILE A 33 -20.03 -1.91 11.66
C ILE A 33 -18.98 -2.90 11.17
N TYR A 34 -18.80 -4.04 11.85
CA TYR A 34 -17.92 -5.09 11.35
C TYR A 34 -18.51 -5.74 10.09
N ILE A 35 -17.77 -5.69 8.98
CA ILE A 35 -18.20 -6.23 7.68
C ILE A 35 -17.19 -7.24 7.11
N GLY A 36 -16.20 -7.65 7.91
CA GLY A 36 -15.14 -8.57 7.48
C GLY A 36 -14.42 -8.05 6.24
N LEU A 37 -14.32 -8.87 5.19
CA LEU A 37 -13.61 -8.51 3.95
C LEU A 37 -14.45 -7.69 2.96
N GLY A 38 -15.65 -7.22 3.33
CA GLY A 38 -16.55 -6.51 2.42
C GLY A 38 -15.90 -5.30 1.73
N ASN A 39 -15.12 -4.51 2.47
CA ASN A 39 -14.39 -3.36 1.91
C ASN A 39 -13.40 -3.78 0.82
N TYR A 40 -12.67 -4.89 1.02
CA TYR A 40 -11.70 -5.39 0.05
C TYR A 40 -12.36 -5.92 -1.20
N GLN A 41 -13.45 -6.68 -1.06
CA GLN A 41 -14.23 -7.17 -2.20
C GLN A 41 -14.75 -6.02 -3.05
N GLU A 42 -15.34 -5.01 -2.40
CA GLU A 42 -15.83 -3.80 -3.07
C GLU A 42 -14.70 -3.05 -3.78
N LEU A 43 -13.55 -2.87 -3.11
CA LEU A 43 -12.39 -2.17 -3.66
C LEU A 43 -11.83 -2.88 -4.90
N ILE A 44 -11.63 -4.20 -4.82
CA ILE A 44 -11.06 -4.99 -5.93
C ILE A 44 -12.00 -5.00 -7.14
N LEU A 45 -13.32 -4.93 -6.94
CA LEU A 45 -14.27 -4.88 -8.05
C LEU A 45 -14.34 -3.50 -8.73
N ARG A 46 -13.93 -2.42 -8.05
CA ARG A 46 -13.96 -1.06 -8.61
C ARG A 46 -12.99 -0.90 -9.79
N ARG A 47 -13.52 -0.50 -10.95
CA ARG A 47 -12.73 -0.26 -12.18
C ARG A 47 -11.59 0.74 -11.98
N GLN A 48 -11.84 1.81 -11.20
CA GLN A 48 -10.83 2.83 -10.91
C GLN A 48 -9.66 2.26 -10.12
N PHE A 49 -9.93 1.40 -9.13
CA PHE A 49 -8.89 0.74 -8.35
C PHE A 49 -8.04 -0.20 -9.20
N LYS A 50 -8.67 -1.01 -10.06
CA LYS A 50 -7.95 -1.86 -11.04
C LYS A 50 -7.08 -1.02 -11.98
N GLY A 51 -7.59 0.12 -12.45
CA GLY A 51 -6.83 1.07 -13.27
C GLY A 51 -5.62 1.65 -12.53
N ALA A 52 -5.82 2.10 -11.29
CA ALA A 52 -4.75 2.62 -10.45
C ALA A 52 -3.66 1.57 -10.20
N ILE A 53 -4.05 0.33 -9.86
CA ILE A 53 -3.10 -0.79 -9.71
C ILE A 53 -2.31 -1.01 -11.00
N LYS A 54 -2.98 -1.10 -12.15
CA LYS A 54 -2.31 -1.29 -13.44
C LYS A 54 -1.30 -0.16 -13.71
N ASN A 55 -1.70 1.09 -13.47
CA ASN A 55 -0.83 2.25 -13.67
C ASN A 55 0.40 2.20 -12.77
N THR A 56 0.23 1.87 -11.47
CA THR A 56 1.34 1.71 -10.53
C THR A 56 2.31 0.61 -10.96
N PHE A 57 1.80 -0.54 -11.41
CA PHE A 57 2.65 -1.63 -11.90
C PHE A 57 3.40 -1.26 -13.19
N VAL A 58 2.73 -0.59 -14.12
CA VAL A 58 3.36 -0.10 -15.36
C VAL A 58 4.48 0.87 -15.01
N LEU A 59 4.23 1.82 -14.11
CA LEU A 59 5.24 2.77 -13.65
C LEU A 59 6.41 2.05 -12.98
N MET A 60 6.13 1.14 -12.04
CA MET A 60 7.16 0.36 -11.33
C MET A 60 8.03 -0.43 -12.30
N PHE A 61 7.43 -1.07 -13.30
CA PHE A 61 8.16 -1.82 -14.32
C PHE A 61 9.14 -0.92 -15.09
N PHE A 62 8.68 0.22 -15.60
CA PHE A 62 9.54 1.15 -16.32
C PHE A 62 10.62 1.77 -15.43
N VAL A 63 10.27 2.12 -14.18
CA VAL A 63 11.24 2.64 -13.21
C VAL A 63 12.33 1.61 -12.97
N VAL A 64 12.00 0.35 -12.68
CA VAL A 64 13.01 -0.68 -12.46
C VAL A 64 13.86 -0.90 -13.71
N LEU A 65 13.24 -1.04 -14.89
CA LEU A 65 13.95 -1.29 -16.14
C LEU A 65 14.94 -0.18 -16.48
N PHE A 66 14.50 1.08 -16.42
CA PHE A 66 15.36 2.22 -16.74
C PHE A 66 16.31 2.57 -15.60
N GLN A 67 15.82 2.74 -14.37
CA GLN A 67 16.66 3.15 -13.25
C GLN A 67 17.74 2.12 -12.94
N VAL A 68 17.39 0.84 -12.85
CA VAL A 68 18.37 -0.22 -12.58
C VAL A 68 19.24 -0.47 -13.81
N GLY A 69 18.65 -0.50 -15.01
CA GLY A 69 19.40 -0.66 -16.27
C GLY A 69 20.47 0.42 -16.47
N PHE A 70 20.11 1.69 -16.32
CA PHE A 70 21.05 2.80 -16.39
C PHE A 70 22.08 2.75 -15.25
N ALA A 71 21.67 2.43 -14.03
CA ALA A 71 22.60 2.28 -12.91
C ALA A 71 23.66 1.20 -13.17
N LEU A 72 23.28 0.06 -13.77
CA LEU A 72 24.20 -1.01 -14.14
C LEU A 72 25.16 -0.58 -15.25
N ILE A 73 24.69 0.12 -16.28
CA ILE A 73 25.54 0.65 -17.34
C ILE A 73 26.57 1.62 -16.75
N LEU A 74 26.13 2.56 -15.91
CA LEU A 74 27.03 3.51 -15.25
C LEU A 74 28.02 2.81 -14.31
N ALA A 75 27.58 1.80 -13.57
CA ALA A 75 28.47 1.02 -12.71
C ALA A 75 29.57 0.33 -13.52
N LEU A 76 29.23 -0.26 -14.67
CA LEU A 76 30.21 -0.90 -15.57
C LEU A 76 31.16 0.10 -16.23
N LEU A 77 30.75 1.35 -16.47
CA LEU A 77 31.62 2.39 -17.03
C LEU A 77 32.64 2.95 -16.03
N VAL A 78 32.32 2.89 -14.73
CA VAL A 78 33.20 3.37 -13.65
C VAL A 78 34.06 2.24 -13.06
N SER A 79 33.74 1.00 -13.40
CA SER A 79 34.52 -0.20 -13.03
C SER A 79 35.75 -0.35 -13.93
#